data_AF-A0A534X3I3-F1
#
_entry.id   AF-A0A534X3I3-F1
#
_cell.length_a   1.000
_cell.length_b   1.000
_cell.length_c   1.000
_cell.angle_alpha   90.00
_cell.angle_beta   90.00
_cell.angle_gamma   90.00
#
_symmetry.space_group_name_H-M   'P 1'
#
loop_
_entity.id
_entity.type
_entity.pdbx_description
1 polymer ?
#
loop_
_entity_poly.entity_id
_entity_poly.type
_entity_poly.pdbx_seq_one_letter_code
_entity_poly.pdbx_strand_id
1 'polypeptide(L)'
;MDSMARPGGAVALVMLLALSAQAGSDLPVRRALRVASVVVETTGCAGVVAENPQVIVTAKHCVKGRTLRVRLSTGSERTAWVVAVNDASDQAVLFLEEPADVEPLAIVRRRQIPGTVLYFEGNPERPRFQNARLDRIGRCPSLPDLPNALFTSIDGRPGDSGAPLVDGAAAIVGLVHGGTRCHIATPAATLARLVDHVLGRYVVETTRLFGRRMGVLLDKASELGGAPASLTRPRSPCRGGGAWRRGPRA
;
A
#
# COMPACT_ATOMS: atom_id res chain seq x y z
N MET A 1 39.83 -53.12 -52.17
CA MET A 1 38.36 -53.25 -52.25
C MET A 1 37.87 -53.39 -50.81
N ASP A 2 37.94 -52.32 -50.03
CA ASP A 2 37.03 -51.17 -50.00
C ASP A 2 35.98 -51.32 -48.90
N SER A 3 35.73 -50.19 -48.24
CA SER A 3 34.48 -49.79 -47.59
C SER A 3 34.36 -50.09 -46.09
N MET A 4 34.65 -49.13 -45.21
CA MET A 4 33.87 -47.93 -44.79
C MET A 4 32.95 -48.20 -43.57
N ALA A 5 33.38 -47.62 -42.45
CA ALA A 5 32.62 -46.78 -41.51
C ALA A 5 31.15 -47.14 -41.14
N ARG A 6 30.87 -47.27 -39.84
CA ARG A 6 30.43 -46.15 -38.99
C ARG A 6 30.17 -46.59 -37.53
N PRO A 7 30.51 -45.74 -36.53
CA PRO A 7 30.10 -45.91 -35.14
C PRO A 7 28.72 -45.28 -34.93
N GLY A 8 27.85 -45.92 -34.16
CA GLY A 8 26.59 -45.33 -33.72
C GLY A 8 26.03 -46.14 -32.56
N GLY A 9 25.61 -45.59 -31.44
CA GLY A 9 25.72 -44.24 -30.93
C GLY A 9 25.57 -44.36 -29.41
N ALA A 10 26.29 -43.52 -28.66
CA ALA A 10 26.08 -43.42 -27.22
C ALA A 10 24.68 -42.83 -26.98
N VAL A 11 23.77 -43.65 -26.46
CA VAL A 11 22.49 -43.16 -25.92
C VAL A 11 22.80 -42.50 -24.58
N ALA A 12 23.06 -41.20 -24.62
CA ALA A 12 23.07 -40.37 -23.42
C ALA A 12 21.62 -40.24 -22.93
N LEU A 13 21.24 -41.08 -21.97
CA LEU A 13 20.01 -40.92 -21.21
C LEU A 13 20.23 -39.80 -20.19
N VAL A 14 20.11 -38.56 -20.63
CA VAL A 14 19.96 -37.39 -19.76
C VAL A 14 18.61 -36.81 -20.07
N MET A 15 17.65 -36.96 -19.15
CA MET A 15 16.51 -36.05 -18.95
C MET A 15 15.52 -36.69 -17.97
N LEU A 16 15.41 -36.12 -16.77
CA LEU A 16 14.17 -35.74 -16.07
C LEU A 16 14.42 -35.59 -14.57
N LEU A 17 15.13 -34.52 -14.22
CA LEU A 17 15.04 -33.89 -12.89
C LEU A 17 14.55 -32.47 -13.10
N ALA A 18 13.25 -32.31 -13.35
CA ALA A 18 12.64 -31.00 -13.45
C ALA A 18 11.16 -31.03 -13.02
N LEU A 19 10.87 -31.59 -11.84
CA LEU A 19 9.59 -31.31 -11.18
C LEU A 19 9.88 -31.00 -9.71
N SER A 20 9.23 -29.94 -9.20
CA SER A 20 9.29 -29.38 -7.83
C SER A 20 10.14 -28.12 -7.64
N ALA A 21 9.88 -27.05 -8.42
CA ALA A 21 10.40 -25.71 -8.11
C ALA A 21 9.32 -24.68 -7.70
N GLN A 22 8.01 -25.01 -7.76
CA GLN A 22 6.96 -24.04 -7.41
C GLN A 22 6.66 -23.92 -5.90
N ALA A 23 7.08 -24.88 -5.06
CA ALA A 23 6.77 -24.83 -3.62
C ALA A 23 7.57 -23.76 -2.85
N GLY A 24 8.67 -23.24 -3.42
CA GLY A 24 9.55 -22.27 -2.77
C GLY A 24 9.26 -20.80 -3.13
N SER A 25 8.60 -20.51 -4.25
CA SER A 25 8.39 -19.13 -4.75
C SER A 25 7.36 -18.34 -3.95
N ASP A 26 6.43 -19.02 -3.28
CA ASP A 26 5.26 -18.38 -2.70
C ASP A 26 5.45 -18.03 -1.21
N LEU A 27 6.55 -18.49 -0.59
CA LEU A 27 6.84 -18.25 0.84
C LEU A 27 6.95 -16.76 1.20
N PRO A 28 7.62 -15.89 0.40
CA PRO A 28 7.66 -14.46 0.69
C PRO A 28 6.27 -13.82 0.62
N VAL A 29 5.46 -14.17 -0.39
CA VAL A 29 4.11 -13.65 -0.56
C VAL A 29 3.21 -14.10 0.59
N ARG A 30 3.28 -15.37 0.97
CA ARG A 30 2.55 -15.91 2.12
C ARG A 30 2.91 -15.19 3.41
N ARG A 31 4.20 -14.96 3.66
CA ARG A 31 4.66 -14.20 4.84
C ARG A 31 4.11 -12.78 4.83
N ALA A 32 4.22 -12.07 3.71
CA ALA A 32 3.75 -10.70 3.57
C ALA A 32 2.23 -10.61 3.82
N LEU A 33 1.44 -11.47 3.19
CA LEU A 33 0.00 -11.60 3.42
C LEU A 33 -0.32 -11.81 4.90
N ARG A 34 0.33 -12.79 5.53
CA ARG A 34 0.09 -13.13 6.93
C ARG A 34 0.34 -11.96 7.87
N VAL A 35 1.46 -11.29 7.67
CA VAL A 35 1.94 -10.22 8.54
C VAL A 35 1.08 -8.96 8.39
N ALA A 36 0.73 -8.57 7.17
CA ALA A 36 -0.05 -7.36 6.95
C ALA A 36 -1.56 -7.52 7.22
N SER A 37 -2.07 -8.75 7.29
CA SER A 37 -3.49 -9.00 7.50
C SER A 37 -3.93 -8.69 8.93
N VAL A 38 -5.15 -8.19 9.08
CA VAL A 38 -5.75 -7.80 10.35
C VAL A 38 -7.15 -8.42 10.51
N VAL A 39 -7.64 -8.43 11.74
CA VAL A 39 -9.03 -8.80 12.08
C VAL A 39 -9.78 -7.55 12.54
N VAL A 40 -10.97 -7.32 11.99
CA VAL A 40 -11.91 -6.30 12.46
C VAL A 40 -12.77 -6.93 13.56
N GLU A 41 -12.48 -6.62 14.82
CA GLU A 41 -13.00 -7.35 16.00
C GLU A 41 -14.54 -7.38 16.08
N THR A 42 -15.21 -6.27 15.72
CA THR A 42 -16.66 -6.16 15.85
C THR A 42 -17.45 -7.09 14.92
N THR A 43 -16.83 -7.55 13.83
CA THR A 43 -17.47 -8.42 12.83
C THR A 43 -16.74 -9.73 12.60
N GLY A 44 -15.52 -9.87 13.12
CA GLY A 44 -14.64 -11.00 12.81
C GLY A 44 -14.26 -11.06 11.33
N CYS A 45 -14.38 -9.95 10.60
CA CYS A 45 -13.93 -9.84 9.22
C CYS A 45 -12.42 -9.67 9.14
N ALA A 46 -11.86 -9.88 7.95
CA ALA A 46 -10.48 -9.60 7.65
C ALA A 46 -10.28 -8.17 7.13
N GLY A 47 -9.03 -7.73 7.14
CA GLY A 47 -8.55 -6.52 6.49
C GLY A 47 -7.05 -6.63 6.25
N VAL A 48 -6.44 -5.55 5.77
CA VAL A 48 -4.99 -5.51 5.57
C VAL A 48 -4.45 -4.10 5.76
N VAL A 49 -3.25 -3.99 6.34
CA VAL A 49 -2.47 -2.74 6.38
C VAL A 49 -1.93 -2.46 4.98
N ALA A 50 -2.23 -1.28 4.42
CA ALA A 50 -2.00 -0.97 3.01
C ALA A 50 -1.41 0.42 2.78
N GLU A 51 -0.50 0.55 1.80
CA GLU A 51 0.24 1.76 1.39
C GLU A 51 1.15 2.39 2.48
N ASN A 52 0.69 2.50 3.73
CA ASN A 52 1.49 2.91 4.86
C ASN A 52 1.02 2.23 6.16
N PRO A 53 1.81 2.28 7.25
CA PRO A 53 1.48 1.57 8.48
C PRO A 53 0.22 2.06 9.23
N GLN A 54 -0.39 3.19 8.86
CA GLN A 54 -1.61 3.71 9.50
C GLN A 54 -2.89 3.43 8.71
N VAL A 55 -2.80 2.96 7.47
CA VAL A 55 -3.97 2.72 6.63
C VAL A 55 -4.32 1.25 6.63
N ILE A 56 -5.57 0.94 6.96
CA ILE A 56 -6.15 -0.39 6.78
C ILE A 56 -7.25 -0.30 5.74
N VAL A 57 -7.34 -1.33 4.90
CA VAL A 57 -8.45 -1.52 3.97
C VAL A 57 -9.21 -2.80 4.32
N THR A 58 -10.53 -2.75 4.17
CA THR A 58 -11.44 -3.88 4.45
C THR A 58 -12.72 -3.75 3.63
N ALA A 59 -13.64 -4.70 3.77
CA ALA A 59 -14.96 -4.64 3.17
C ALA A 59 -15.87 -3.65 3.93
N LYS A 60 -16.67 -2.86 3.21
CA LYS A 60 -17.55 -1.86 3.83
C LYS A 60 -18.58 -2.48 4.74
N HIS A 61 -19.17 -3.61 4.38
CA HIS A 61 -20.17 -4.28 5.22
C HIS A 61 -19.60 -4.83 6.55
N CYS A 62 -18.27 -4.93 6.67
CA CYS A 62 -17.59 -5.35 7.90
C CYS A 62 -17.43 -4.21 8.92
N VAL A 63 -17.74 -2.98 8.52
CA VAL A 63 -17.55 -1.80 9.33
C VAL A 63 -18.89 -1.41 9.97
N LYS A 64 -18.94 -1.43 11.30
CA LYS A 64 -20.10 -1.03 12.10
C LYS A 64 -19.74 0.12 13.05
N GLY A 65 -20.20 1.33 12.73
CA GLY A 65 -19.88 2.54 13.49
C GLY A 65 -18.69 3.31 12.92
N ARG A 66 -18.23 4.34 13.64
CA ARG A 66 -17.16 5.26 13.19
C ARG A 66 -15.78 4.92 13.74
N THR A 67 -15.74 4.19 14.86
CA THR A 67 -14.52 3.78 15.55
C THR A 67 -14.60 2.27 15.77
N LEU A 68 -13.49 1.58 15.53
CA LEU A 68 -13.38 0.13 15.57
C LEU A 68 -12.13 -0.28 16.35
N ARG A 69 -12.14 -1.51 16.84
CA ARG A 69 -10.93 -2.22 17.26
C ARG A 69 -10.50 -3.14 16.14
N VAL A 70 -9.21 -3.14 15.86
CA VAL A 70 -8.59 -4.08 14.93
C VAL A 70 -7.46 -4.80 15.64
N ARG A 71 -7.33 -6.10 15.37
CA ARG A 71 -6.22 -6.90 15.87
C ARG A 71 -5.25 -7.20 14.73
N LEU A 72 -4.00 -6.83 14.93
CA LEU A 72 -2.92 -7.09 14.00
C LEU A 72 -2.51 -8.58 14.07
N SER A 73 -1.81 -9.06 13.04
CA SER A 73 -1.25 -10.42 13.01
C SER A 73 -0.28 -10.72 14.15
N THR A 74 0.33 -9.68 14.75
CA THR A 74 1.18 -9.75 15.94
C THR A 74 0.39 -10.02 17.23
N GLY A 75 -0.94 -10.00 17.17
CA GLY A 75 -1.85 -10.13 18.30
C GLY A 75 -2.17 -8.81 19.00
N SER A 76 -1.48 -7.72 18.68
CA SER A 76 -1.76 -6.41 19.29
C SER A 76 -3.02 -5.79 18.73
N GLU A 77 -3.81 -5.15 19.61
CA GLU A 77 -4.97 -4.38 19.20
C GLU A 77 -4.63 -2.91 18.94
N ARG A 78 -5.38 -2.31 18.02
CA ARG A 78 -5.33 -0.87 17.71
C ARG A 78 -6.74 -0.31 17.60
N THR A 79 -6.88 0.97 17.96
CA THR A 79 -8.07 1.76 17.65
C THR A 79 -7.96 2.27 16.21
N ALA A 80 -9.04 2.17 15.46
CA ALA A 80 -9.12 2.65 14.08
C ALA A 80 -10.37 3.49 13.85
N TRP A 81 -10.27 4.54 13.05
CA TRP A 81 -11.42 5.33 12.58
C TRP A 81 -11.76 4.99 11.15
N VAL A 82 -13.05 4.98 10.84
CA VAL A 82 -13.53 4.84 9.47
C VAL A 82 -13.41 6.20 8.79
N VAL A 83 -12.52 6.31 7.81
CA VAL A 83 -12.18 7.60 7.19
C VAL A 83 -12.73 7.75 5.77
N ALA A 84 -12.97 6.63 5.09
CA ALA A 84 -13.69 6.61 3.83
C ALA A 84 -14.37 5.28 3.58
N VAL A 85 -15.46 5.31 2.82
CA VAL A 85 -16.18 4.13 2.35
C VAL A 85 -16.59 4.34 0.89
N ASN A 86 -16.79 3.23 0.19
CA ASN A 86 -17.41 3.20 -1.12
C ASN A 86 -18.45 2.08 -1.13
N ASP A 87 -19.73 2.45 -1.06
CA ASP A 87 -20.84 1.49 -1.02
C ASP A 87 -20.93 0.63 -2.28
N ALA A 88 -20.77 1.25 -3.46
CA ALA A 88 -20.91 0.56 -4.74
C ALA A 88 -19.89 -0.58 -4.93
N SER A 89 -18.70 -0.42 -4.37
CA SER A 89 -17.63 -1.44 -4.42
C SER A 89 -17.46 -2.23 -3.13
N ASP A 90 -18.28 -1.97 -2.10
CA ASP A 90 -18.16 -2.57 -0.78
C ASP A 90 -16.73 -2.47 -0.17
N GLN A 91 -16.12 -1.29 -0.27
CA GLN A 91 -14.76 -1.03 0.23
C GLN A 91 -14.76 0.03 1.32
N ALA A 92 -13.92 -0.16 2.33
CA ALA A 92 -13.70 0.80 3.40
C ALA A 92 -12.21 1.01 3.67
N VAL A 93 -11.88 2.24 4.06
CA VAL A 93 -10.55 2.65 4.52
C VAL A 93 -10.67 3.06 5.98
N LEU A 94 -9.82 2.46 6.81
CA LEU A 94 -9.66 2.78 8.21
C LEU A 94 -8.31 3.46 8.42
N PHE A 95 -8.25 4.37 9.39
CA PHE A 95 -7.03 5.02 9.82
C PHE A 95 -6.74 4.63 11.27
N LEU A 96 -5.57 4.07 11.52
CA LEU A 96 -5.12 3.70 12.84
C LEU A 96 -4.69 4.92 13.65
N GLU A 97 -5.11 4.96 14.90
CA GLU A 97 -4.64 5.95 15.88
C GLU A 97 -3.13 5.87 16.06
N GLU A 98 -2.61 4.66 16.23
CA GLU A 98 -1.19 4.37 16.30
C GLU A 98 -0.79 3.49 15.10
N PRO A 99 0.34 3.78 14.41
CA PRO A 99 0.83 2.96 13.31
C PRO A 99 0.93 1.47 13.69
N ALA A 100 0.69 0.62 12.71
CA ALA A 100 0.93 -0.82 12.84
C ALA A 100 2.43 -1.12 12.76
N ASP A 101 2.87 -2.11 13.53
CA ASP A 101 4.28 -2.54 13.55
C ASP A 101 4.57 -3.61 12.48
N VAL A 102 4.03 -3.40 11.27
CA VAL A 102 4.11 -4.33 10.14
C VAL A 102 4.33 -3.59 8.83
N GLU A 103 4.98 -4.25 7.87
CA GLU A 103 5.15 -3.70 6.54
C GLU A 103 3.79 -3.67 5.80
N PRO A 104 3.33 -2.51 5.31
CA PRO A 104 2.10 -2.38 4.55
C PRO A 104 2.21 -3.03 3.17
N LEU A 105 1.10 -3.56 2.65
CA LEU A 105 1.05 -4.01 1.25
C LEU A 105 0.74 -2.86 0.30
N ALA A 106 1.43 -2.80 -0.83
CA ALA A 106 1.12 -1.85 -1.91
C ALA A 106 -0.22 -2.21 -2.59
N ILE A 107 -0.92 -1.22 -3.15
CA ILE A 107 -2.13 -1.45 -3.95
C ILE A 107 -1.79 -1.39 -5.44
N VAL A 108 -2.18 -2.42 -6.19
CA VAL A 108 -1.92 -2.47 -7.63
C VAL A 108 -2.74 -1.40 -8.37
N ARG A 109 -2.06 -0.61 -9.21
CA ARG A 109 -2.69 0.44 -10.04
C ARG A 109 -2.96 0.02 -11.48
N ARG A 110 -2.41 -1.10 -11.93
CA ARG A 110 -2.65 -1.67 -13.26
C ARG A 110 -3.94 -2.48 -13.31
N ARG A 111 -4.49 -2.61 -14.51
CA ARG A 111 -5.65 -3.48 -14.77
C ARG A 111 -5.25 -4.94 -14.62
N GLN A 112 -6.15 -5.74 -14.04
CA GLN A 112 -5.95 -7.17 -13.84
C GLN A 112 -6.30 -7.96 -15.10
N ILE A 113 -5.56 -9.04 -15.34
CA ILE A 113 -5.69 -9.87 -16.54
C ILE A 113 -6.25 -11.24 -16.12
N PRO A 114 -7.42 -11.67 -16.62
CA PRO A 114 -7.90 -13.03 -16.42
C PRO A 114 -6.85 -14.08 -16.79
N GLY A 115 -6.78 -15.17 -16.02
CA GLY A 115 -5.74 -16.20 -16.08
C GLY A 115 -4.56 -15.95 -15.14
N THR A 116 -4.42 -14.74 -14.57
CA THR A 116 -3.35 -14.44 -13.60
C THR A 116 -3.49 -15.29 -12.33
N VAL A 117 -2.35 -15.81 -11.85
CA VAL A 117 -2.22 -16.45 -10.54
C VAL A 117 -2.12 -15.38 -9.47
N LEU A 118 -2.95 -15.53 -8.44
CA LEU A 118 -3.10 -14.66 -7.29
C LEU A 118 -2.95 -15.47 -6.01
N TYR A 119 -2.76 -14.79 -4.90
CA TYR A 119 -2.53 -15.40 -3.60
C TYR A 119 -3.49 -14.85 -2.55
N PHE A 120 -3.98 -15.73 -1.69
CA PHE A 120 -4.99 -15.45 -0.69
C PHE A 120 -4.72 -16.29 0.57
N GLU A 121 -4.88 -15.71 1.75
CA GLU A 121 -4.78 -16.46 3.02
C GLU A 121 -6.05 -16.39 3.90
N GLY A 122 -7.00 -15.53 3.55
CA GLY A 122 -8.25 -15.37 4.30
C GLY A 122 -8.08 -14.71 5.65
N ASN A 123 -8.99 -15.03 6.57
CA ASN A 123 -9.01 -14.46 7.91
C ASN A 123 -7.80 -14.92 8.75
N PRO A 124 -7.04 -14.00 9.38
CA PRO A 124 -5.87 -14.33 10.20
C PRO A 124 -6.13 -15.28 11.37
N GLU A 125 -7.35 -15.34 11.91
CA GLU A 125 -7.69 -16.30 12.98
C GLU A 125 -7.79 -17.74 12.47
N ARG A 126 -8.08 -17.91 11.18
CA ARG A 126 -8.28 -19.21 10.52
C ARG A 126 -7.57 -19.21 9.17
N PRO A 127 -6.23 -19.08 9.15
CA PRO A 127 -5.49 -18.79 7.94
C PRO A 127 -5.43 -20.01 7.01
N ARG A 128 -5.70 -19.79 5.73
CA ARG A 128 -5.79 -20.83 4.69
C ARG A 128 -5.16 -20.32 3.41
N PHE A 129 -3.85 -20.46 3.31
CA PHE A 129 -3.10 -20.05 2.12
C PHE A 129 -3.55 -20.85 0.89
N GLN A 130 -3.87 -20.14 -0.19
CA GLN A 130 -4.35 -20.68 -1.44
C GLN A 130 -3.73 -19.91 -2.61
N ASN A 131 -3.35 -20.68 -3.63
CA ASN A 131 -3.11 -20.13 -4.96
C ASN A 131 -4.48 -20.04 -5.64
N ALA A 132 -4.81 -18.85 -6.14
CA ALA A 132 -6.07 -18.55 -6.79
C ALA A 132 -5.82 -18.14 -8.24
N ARG A 133 -6.80 -18.33 -9.09
CA ARG A 133 -6.79 -17.81 -10.47
C ARG A 133 -7.84 -16.73 -10.60
N LEU A 134 -7.52 -15.64 -11.29
CA LEU A 134 -8.51 -14.69 -11.77
C LEU A 134 -9.24 -15.33 -12.96
N ASP A 135 -10.49 -15.72 -12.80
CA ASP A 135 -11.26 -16.39 -13.85
C ASP A 135 -11.77 -15.41 -14.90
N ARG A 136 -12.40 -14.33 -14.45
CA ARG A 136 -12.99 -13.30 -15.32
C ARG A 136 -13.25 -12.02 -14.54
N ILE A 137 -13.58 -10.96 -15.26
CA ILE A 137 -13.98 -9.66 -14.70
C ILE A 137 -15.40 -9.37 -15.18
N GLY A 138 -16.30 -8.95 -14.28
CA GLY A 138 -17.66 -8.59 -14.66
C GLY A 138 -18.56 -8.24 -13.49
N ARG A 139 -19.88 -8.19 -13.74
CA ARG A 139 -20.87 -7.89 -12.71
C ARG A 139 -21.27 -9.14 -11.93
N CYS A 140 -21.32 -9.05 -10.61
CA CYS A 140 -21.90 -10.09 -9.76
C CYS A 140 -23.26 -9.61 -9.21
N PRO A 141 -24.31 -10.46 -9.20
CA PRO A 141 -25.63 -10.06 -8.70
C PRO A 141 -25.66 -9.55 -7.25
N SER A 142 -24.73 -9.97 -6.40
CA SER A 142 -24.65 -9.49 -5.01
C SER A 142 -23.98 -8.12 -4.86
N LEU A 143 -23.29 -7.64 -5.90
CA LEU A 143 -22.71 -6.30 -6.00
C LEU A 143 -23.11 -5.69 -7.35
N PRO A 144 -24.41 -5.39 -7.55
CA PRO A 144 -24.93 -5.00 -8.85
C PRO A 144 -24.36 -3.67 -9.37
N ASP A 145 -23.92 -2.81 -8.45
CA ASP A 145 -23.33 -1.49 -8.74
C ASP A 145 -21.83 -1.57 -9.05
N LEU A 146 -21.21 -2.74 -8.89
CA LEU A 146 -19.82 -2.99 -9.24
C LEU A 146 -19.73 -3.71 -10.60
N PRO A 147 -19.43 -3.01 -11.71
CA PRO A 147 -19.44 -3.61 -13.04
C PRO A 147 -18.25 -4.53 -13.32
N ASN A 148 -17.20 -4.47 -12.48
CA ASN A 148 -15.90 -5.07 -12.72
C ASN A 148 -15.37 -5.85 -11.50
N ALA A 149 -16.25 -6.60 -10.82
CA ALA A 149 -15.84 -7.57 -9.81
C ALA A 149 -14.88 -8.62 -10.41
N LEU A 150 -13.91 -9.04 -9.61
CA LEU A 150 -12.92 -10.05 -9.96
C LEU A 150 -13.47 -11.42 -9.55
N PHE A 151 -13.85 -12.26 -10.51
CA PHE A 151 -14.28 -13.63 -10.24
C PHE A 151 -13.05 -14.52 -10.13
N THR A 152 -12.96 -15.32 -9.08
CA THR A 152 -11.74 -16.03 -8.75
C THR A 152 -12.03 -17.44 -8.28
N SER A 153 -11.00 -18.29 -8.31
CA SER A 153 -11.08 -19.65 -7.81
C SER A 153 -10.93 -19.78 -6.29
N ILE A 154 -11.04 -18.68 -5.52
CA ILE A 154 -10.87 -18.73 -4.05
C ILE A 154 -12.01 -19.50 -3.37
N ASP A 155 -11.65 -20.34 -2.39
CA ASP A 155 -12.62 -20.88 -1.43
C ASP A 155 -12.78 -19.91 -0.24
N GLY A 156 -13.50 -18.81 -0.48
CA GLY A 156 -13.83 -17.81 0.53
C GLY A 156 -14.89 -18.31 1.51
N ARG A 157 -14.68 -18.07 2.82
CA ARG A 157 -15.58 -18.46 3.91
C ARG A 157 -16.06 -17.26 4.70
N PRO A 158 -17.15 -17.38 5.49
CA PRO A 158 -17.56 -16.34 6.42
C PRO A 158 -16.40 -15.90 7.34
N GLY A 159 -16.14 -14.59 7.37
CA GLY A 159 -15.00 -13.98 8.05
C GLY A 159 -13.84 -13.58 7.12
N ASP A 160 -13.79 -14.10 5.88
CA ASP A 160 -12.77 -13.70 4.89
C ASP A 160 -13.10 -12.39 4.18
N SER A 161 -14.30 -11.82 4.37
CA SER A 161 -14.66 -10.51 3.84
C SER A 161 -13.62 -9.46 4.23
N GLY A 162 -13.13 -8.72 3.24
CA GLY A 162 -12.08 -7.71 3.41
C GLY A 162 -10.65 -8.25 3.37
N ALA A 163 -10.45 -9.56 3.31
CA ALA A 163 -9.12 -10.14 3.19
C ALA A 163 -8.48 -9.75 1.85
N PRO A 164 -7.15 -9.52 1.82
CA PRO A 164 -6.45 -9.18 0.59
C PRO A 164 -6.33 -10.38 -0.35
N LEU A 165 -6.55 -10.12 -1.63
CA LEU A 165 -6.13 -10.96 -2.74
C LEU A 165 -4.94 -10.23 -3.41
N VAL A 166 -3.80 -10.89 -3.55
CA VAL A 166 -2.54 -10.25 -4.00
C VAL A 166 -1.92 -10.94 -5.21
N ASP A 167 -1.03 -10.23 -5.90
CA ASP A 167 -0.17 -10.79 -6.95
C ASP A 167 1.13 -11.41 -6.38
N GLY A 168 2.02 -11.90 -7.26
CA GLY A 168 3.31 -12.47 -6.89
C GLY A 168 4.30 -11.48 -6.26
N ALA A 169 4.02 -10.17 -6.27
CA ALA A 169 4.79 -9.16 -5.57
C ALA A 169 4.17 -8.79 -4.20
N ALA A 170 3.17 -9.57 -3.75
CA ALA A 170 2.36 -9.28 -2.57
C ALA A 170 1.62 -7.93 -2.63
N ALA A 171 1.34 -7.42 -3.83
CA ALA A 171 0.56 -6.20 -4.00
C ALA A 171 -0.94 -6.52 -4.11
N ILE A 172 -1.78 -5.73 -3.44
CA ILE A 172 -3.23 -5.91 -3.35
C ILE A 172 -3.85 -5.71 -4.74
N VAL A 173 -4.46 -6.79 -5.23
CA VAL A 173 -5.23 -6.87 -6.48
C VAL A 173 -6.73 -6.67 -6.22
N GLY A 174 -7.19 -7.02 -5.03
CA GLY A 174 -8.56 -6.77 -4.60
C GLY A 174 -8.82 -7.18 -3.16
N LEU A 175 -10.04 -6.92 -2.68
CA LEU A 175 -10.50 -7.36 -1.37
C LEU A 175 -11.58 -8.41 -1.54
N VAL A 176 -11.48 -9.53 -0.83
CA VAL A 176 -12.46 -10.60 -0.89
C VAL A 176 -13.81 -10.09 -0.39
N HIS A 177 -14.86 -10.41 -1.14
CA HIS A 177 -16.24 -10.11 -0.76
C HIS A 177 -16.91 -11.41 -0.34
N GLY A 178 -16.82 -11.71 0.97
CA GLY A 178 -17.38 -12.90 1.57
C GLY A 178 -18.91 -12.84 1.66
N GLY A 179 -19.55 -14.00 1.52
CA GLY A 179 -21.01 -14.14 1.61
C GLY A 179 -21.74 -14.27 0.27
N THR A 180 -21.02 -14.48 -0.84
CA THR A 180 -21.64 -14.45 -2.18
C THR A 180 -21.44 -15.74 -2.95
N ARG A 181 -22.46 -16.11 -3.74
CA ARG A 181 -22.43 -17.23 -4.68
C ARG A 181 -21.36 -17.07 -5.78
N CYS A 182 -20.71 -15.91 -5.88
CA CYS A 182 -19.89 -15.53 -7.03
C CYS A 182 -18.38 -15.80 -6.86
N HIS A 183 -17.88 -16.11 -5.66
CA HIS A 183 -16.42 -16.25 -5.40
C HIS A 183 -15.60 -15.05 -5.92
N ILE A 184 -15.95 -13.84 -5.45
CA ILE A 184 -15.41 -12.59 -5.99
C ILE A 184 -14.50 -11.81 -5.02
N ALA A 185 -13.64 -10.99 -5.60
CA ALA A 185 -12.98 -9.87 -4.96
C ALA A 185 -13.37 -8.53 -5.62
N THR A 186 -13.38 -7.47 -4.83
CA THR A 186 -13.60 -6.09 -5.28
C THR A 186 -12.27 -5.54 -5.82
N PRO A 187 -12.25 -4.81 -6.96
CA PRO A 187 -11.02 -4.52 -7.68
C PRO A 187 -10.17 -3.43 -6.99
N ALA A 188 -8.84 -3.59 -7.05
CA ALA A 188 -7.87 -2.62 -6.53
C ALA A 188 -7.98 -1.23 -7.16
N ALA A 189 -8.46 -1.10 -8.40
CA ALA A 189 -8.57 0.20 -9.06
C ALA A 189 -9.49 1.17 -8.30
N THR A 190 -10.64 0.69 -7.77
CA THR A 190 -11.53 1.53 -6.95
C THR A 190 -10.95 1.77 -5.58
N LEU A 191 -10.28 0.76 -5.01
CA LEU A 191 -9.63 0.85 -3.71
C LEU A 191 -8.51 1.89 -3.70
N ALA A 192 -7.65 1.86 -4.71
CA ALA A 192 -6.56 2.80 -4.92
C ALA A 192 -7.07 4.24 -4.94
N ARG A 193 -8.13 4.53 -5.70
CA ARG A 193 -8.74 5.88 -5.74
C ARG A 193 -9.29 6.30 -4.37
N LEU A 194 -9.89 5.35 -3.64
CA LEU A 194 -10.43 5.62 -2.30
C LEU A 194 -9.30 5.95 -1.31
N VAL A 195 -8.20 5.19 -1.35
CA VAL A 195 -7.03 5.41 -0.50
C VAL A 195 -6.29 6.70 -0.88
N ASP A 196 -6.07 6.96 -2.18
CA ASP A 196 -5.45 8.20 -2.66
C ASP A 196 -6.21 9.44 -2.19
N HIS A 197 -7.54 9.37 -2.20
CA HIS A 197 -8.40 10.45 -1.72
C HIS A 197 -8.22 10.70 -0.22
N VAL A 198 -8.09 9.63 0.56
CA VAL A 198 -7.81 9.72 2.00
C VAL A 198 -6.43 10.32 2.25
N LEU A 199 -5.38 9.77 1.63
CA LEU A 199 -4.01 10.22 1.80
C LEU A 199 -3.80 11.65 1.31
N GLY A 200 -4.42 12.02 0.18
CA GLY A 200 -4.39 13.39 -0.34
C GLY A 200 -5.02 14.40 0.61
N ARG A 201 -6.16 14.05 1.24
CA ARG A 201 -6.79 14.91 2.27
C ARG A 201 -5.90 15.12 3.48
N TYR A 202 -5.27 14.05 3.97
CA TYR A 202 -4.36 14.13 5.11
C TYR A 202 -3.15 15.01 4.81
N VAL A 203 -2.51 14.84 3.65
CA VAL A 203 -1.39 15.70 3.25
C VAL A 203 -1.81 17.17 3.22
N VAL A 204 -2.98 17.48 2.67
CA VAL A 204 -3.49 18.87 2.63
C VAL A 204 -3.79 19.41 4.04
N GLU A 205 -4.42 18.62 4.91
CA GLU A 205 -4.76 19.05 6.27
C GLU A 205 -3.51 19.26 7.13
N THR A 206 -2.57 18.31 7.09
CA THR A 206 -1.26 18.43 7.74
C THR A 206 -0.50 19.64 7.21
N THR A 207 -0.45 19.84 5.89
CA THR A 207 0.20 21.01 5.28
C THR A 207 -0.47 22.33 5.70
N ARG A 208 -1.80 22.39 5.81
CA ARG A 208 -2.52 23.57 6.33
C ARG A 208 -2.21 23.83 7.80
N LEU A 209 -2.11 22.78 8.63
CA LEU A 209 -1.74 22.91 10.04
C LEU A 209 -0.29 23.39 10.18
N PHE A 210 0.64 22.86 9.39
CA PHE A 210 2.03 23.33 9.35
C PHE A 210 2.14 24.76 8.80
N GLY A 211 1.43 25.10 7.73
CA GLY A 211 1.39 26.46 7.18
C GLY A 211 0.78 27.47 8.15
N ARG A 212 -0.27 27.09 8.90
CA ARG A 212 -0.83 27.90 9.99
C ARG A 212 0.13 28.07 11.16
N ARG A 213 0.84 27.00 11.58
CA ARG A 213 1.86 27.11 12.63
C ARG A 213 3.03 27.99 12.21
N MET A 214 3.46 27.92 10.94
CA MET A 214 4.52 28.78 10.41
C MET A 214 4.07 30.25 10.31
N GLY A 215 2.83 30.50 9.87
CA GLY A 215 2.23 31.84 9.87
C GLY A 215 2.14 32.45 11.27
N VAL A 216 1.70 31.68 12.27
CA VAL A 216 1.67 32.13 13.67
C VAL A 216 3.07 32.36 14.24
N LEU A 217 4.08 31.59 13.80
CA LEU A 217 5.47 31.79 14.23
C LEU A 217 6.09 33.04 13.60
N LEU A 218 5.75 33.35 12.34
CA LEU A 218 6.18 34.56 11.64
C LEU A 218 5.48 35.82 12.17
N ASP A 219 4.18 35.74 12.48
CA ASP A 219 3.44 36.84 13.12
C ASP A 219 4.00 37.12 14.53
N LYS A 220 4.29 36.08 15.33
CA LYS A 220 4.98 36.25 16.63
C LYS A 220 6.40 36.81 16.51
N ALA A 221 7.14 36.49 15.44
CA ALA A 221 8.45 37.08 15.20
C ALA A 221 8.36 38.57 14.82
N SER A 222 7.28 38.97 14.14
CA SER A 222 7.00 40.38 13.83
C SER A 222 6.55 41.17 15.07
N GLU A 223 5.82 40.54 16.01
CA GLU A 223 5.41 41.17 17.27
C GLU A 223 6.56 41.30 18.29
N LEU A 224 7.58 40.46 18.20
CA LEU A 224 8.80 40.54 19.04
C LEU A 224 9.91 41.40 18.41
N GLY A 225 9.73 41.85 17.18
CA GLY A 225 10.65 42.72 16.45
C GLY A 225 10.41 44.20 16.70
N GLY A 226 10.68 44.65 17.94
CA GLY A 226 10.88 46.08 18.21
C GLY A 226 11.93 46.66 17.27
N ALA A 227 11.61 47.79 16.65
CA ALA A 227 12.43 48.48 15.67
C ALA A 227 13.92 48.57 16.09
N PRO A 228 14.89 48.31 15.19
CA PRO A 228 16.28 48.58 15.51
C PRO A 228 16.45 50.09 15.68
N ALA A 229 16.86 50.48 16.89
CA ALA A 229 17.32 51.81 17.22
C ALA A 229 18.39 52.26 16.22
N SER A 230 18.20 53.47 15.70
CA SER A 230 19.15 54.19 14.88
C SER A 230 20.50 54.32 15.59
N LEU A 231 21.51 53.56 15.16
CA LEU A 231 22.89 53.78 15.58
C LEU A 231 23.52 54.87 14.71
N THR A 232 23.62 56.03 15.34
CA THR A 232 24.36 57.22 14.97
C THR A 232 25.79 56.90 14.54
N ARG A 233 26.17 57.38 13.34
CA ARG A 233 27.56 57.43 12.88
C ARG A 233 28.34 58.51 13.65
N PRO A 234 29.51 58.21 14.24
CA PRO A 234 30.45 59.25 14.64
C PRO A 234 31.29 59.73 13.45
N ARG A 235 31.52 61.04 13.40
CA ARG A 235 32.39 61.74 12.45
C ARG A 235 33.86 61.71 12.92
N SER A 236 34.75 61.25 12.03
CA SER A 236 36.09 61.81 11.68
C SER A 236 37.21 61.83 12.77
N PRO A 237 38.50 62.19 12.48
CA PRO A 237 39.28 62.39 11.24
C PRO A 237 40.72 61.77 11.24
N CYS A 238 41.45 61.91 10.11
CA CYS A 238 42.92 62.13 9.92
C CYS A 238 43.48 61.30 8.73
N ARG A 239 43.74 61.86 7.54
CA ARG A 239 44.88 62.72 7.04
C ARG A 239 46.19 61.95 6.76
N GLY A 240 46.68 62.13 5.52
CA GLY A 240 48.03 61.80 5.02
C GLY A 240 47.97 60.65 4.01
N GLY A 241 48.19 60.78 2.70
CA GLY A 241 49.07 61.69 1.98
C GLY A 241 50.13 60.85 1.26
N GLY A 242 50.14 60.81 -0.07
CA GLY A 242 51.21 60.12 -0.81
C GLY A 242 50.81 59.66 -2.22
N ALA A 243 50.93 60.56 -3.18
CA ALA A 243 51.05 60.22 -4.61
C ALA A 243 52.35 59.45 -4.87
N TRP A 244 52.40 58.58 -5.90
CA TRP A 244 53.39 58.63 -7.00
C TRP A 244 53.38 57.37 -7.91
N ARG A 245 53.28 57.66 -9.22
CA ARG A 245 53.89 57.04 -10.42
C ARG A 245 53.31 55.78 -11.09
N ARG A 246 53.53 55.81 -12.40
CA ARG A 246 53.00 55.03 -13.52
C ARG A 246 53.94 53.88 -13.91
N GLY A 247 53.33 52.75 -14.31
CA GLY A 247 53.68 51.89 -15.45
C GLY A 247 54.87 50.92 -15.32
N PRO A 248 55.11 50.03 -16.33
CA PRO A 248 54.16 49.47 -17.30
C PRO A 248 54.25 47.92 -17.45
N ARG A 249 53.28 47.39 -18.20
CA ARG A 249 53.23 46.14 -19.01
C ARG A 249 54.35 45.10 -18.90
N ALA A 250 53.93 43.84 -18.75
CA ALA A 250 54.20 42.77 -19.70
C ALA A 250 52.91 41.97 -19.89
#